data_AF-A0AAN7XZK8-F1
#
_entry.id   AF-A0AAN7XZK8-F1
#
_cell.length_a   1.000
_cell.length_b   1.000
_cell.length_c   1.000
_cell.angle_alpha   90.00
_cell.angle_beta   90.00
_cell.angle_gamma   90.00
#
_symmetry.space_group_name_H-M   'P 1'
#
loop_
_entity.id
_entity.type
_entity.pdbx_description
1 polymer ?
#
loop_
_entity_poly.entity_id
_entity_poly.type
_entity_poly.pdbx_seq_one_letter_code
_entity_poly.pdbx_strand_id
1 'polypeptide(L)'
;MESKKRRGILERLNAGEVVVGDGGYVMQLERRGYVKAGHWTPEAAVEHPEAVRQLHREFLRAGANVIQTFTFYCSEDKLEISGNVKSITGAQINEAACDMAREVANEGDALVAGVCLRLHAM
;
A
#
# COMPACT_ATOMS: atom_id res chain seq x y z
N MET A 1 7.65 -8.45 -27.20
CA MET A 1 6.55 -7.62 -26.68
C MET A 1 7.19 -6.37 -26.11
N GLU A 2 6.98 -5.23 -26.75
CA GLU A 2 7.59 -3.97 -26.34
C GLU A 2 6.95 -3.53 -25.02
N SER A 3 7.76 -3.44 -23.96
CA SER A 3 7.29 -2.96 -22.66
C SER A 3 6.94 -1.48 -22.82
N LYS A 4 5.64 -1.18 -22.90
CA LYS A 4 5.15 0.20 -23.00
C LYS A 4 5.59 0.93 -21.73
N LYS A 5 6.58 1.83 -21.85
CA LYS A 5 7.10 2.60 -20.72
C LYS A 5 5.94 3.33 -20.04
N ARG A 6 5.72 3.04 -18.76
CA ARG A 6 4.61 3.62 -17.97
C ARG A 6 4.87 5.12 -17.82
N ARG A 7 3.86 5.95 -18.11
CA ARG A 7 3.98 7.41 -17.98
C ARG A 7 4.11 7.79 -16.51
N GLY A 8 5.09 8.63 -16.20
CA GLY A 8 5.31 9.15 -14.86
C GLY A 8 4.21 10.13 -14.43
N ILE A 9 4.15 10.44 -13.13
CA ILE A 9 3.13 11.33 -12.57
C ILE A 9 3.15 12.72 -13.24
N LEU A 10 4.34 13.30 -13.45
CA LEU A 10 4.49 14.62 -14.09
C LEU A 10 4.04 14.61 -15.56
N GLU A 11 4.30 13.52 -16.29
CA GLU A 11 3.89 13.38 -17.69
C GLU A 11 2.35 13.33 -17.79
N ARG A 12 1.69 12.58 -16.89
CA ARG A 12 0.22 12.50 -16.84
C ARG A 12 -0.40 13.85 -16.50
N LEU A 13 0.12 14.53 -15.48
CA LEU A 13 -0.38 15.84 -15.06
C LEU A 13 -0.19 16.91 -16.14
N ASN A 14 0.98 16.94 -16.80
CA ASN A 14 1.25 17.88 -17.90
C ASN A 14 0.39 17.61 -19.14
N ALA A 15 -0.03 16.36 -19.35
CA ALA A 15 -0.98 16.01 -20.42
C ALA A 15 -2.43 16.41 -20.10
N GLY A 16 -2.70 17.00 -18.93
CA GLY A 16 -4.05 17.38 -18.49
C GLY A 16 -4.89 16.21 -17.98
N GLU A 17 -4.27 15.07 -17.66
CA GLU A 17 -4.99 13.92 -17.10
C GLU A 17 -5.41 14.18 -15.65
N VAL A 18 -6.63 13.75 -15.30
CA VAL A 18 -7.06 13.63 -13.91
C VAL A 18 -6.46 12.34 -13.34
N VAL A 19 -5.61 12.45 -12.33
CA VAL A 19 -4.96 11.32 -11.67
C VAL A 19 -5.69 11.01 -10.36
N VAL A 20 -6.27 9.81 -10.28
CA VAL A 20 -7.06 9.35 -9.15
C VAL A 20 -6.20 8.48 -8.22
N GLY A 21 -6.16 8.82 -6.92
CA GLY A 21 -5.57 7.97 -5.89
C GLY A 21 -6.49 6.82 -5.49
N ASP A 22 -5.97 5.88 -4.71
CA ASP A 22 -6.78 4.81 -4.12
C ASP A 22 -7.52 5.28 -2.84
N GLY A 23 -8.09 4.33 -2.08
CA GLY A 23 -8.94 4.63 -0.94
C GLY A 23 -8.37 4.15 0.40
N GLY A 24 -9.19 4.25 1.45
CA GLY A 24 -8.79 3.91 2.82
C GLY A 24 -8.69 2.41 3.06
N TYR A 25 -7.46 1.88 3.21
CA TYR A 25 -7.22 0.45 3.45
C TYR A 25 -7.76 -0.04 4.79
N VAL A 26 -7.43 0.68 5.87
CA VAL A 26 -7.75 0.25 7.26
C VAL A 26 -9.24 0.04 7.44
N MET A 27 -10.06 1.00 6.98
CA MET A 27 -11.52 0.92 7.10
C MET A 27 -12.11 -0.26 6.32
N GLN A 28 -11.57 -0.57 5.14
CA GLN A 28 -12.06 -1.68 4.32
C GLN A 28 -11.63 -3.04 4.87
N LEU A 29 -10.39 -3.15 5.36
CA LEU A 29 -9.90 -4.36 6.02
C LEU A 29 -10.61 -4.61 7.35
N GLU A 30 -10.92 -3.55 8.10
CA GLU A 30 -11.68 -3.66 9.36
C GLU A 30 -13.11 -4.16 9.11
N ARG A 31 -13.80 -3.62 8.10
CA ARG A 31 -15.14 -4.11 7.70
C ARG A 31 -15.15 -5.57 7.27
N ARG A 32 -14.02 -6.09 6.81
CA ARG A 32 -13.82 -7.50 6.43
C ARG A 32 -13.36 -8.39 7.59
N GLY A 33 -13.08 -7.80 8.76
CA GLY A 33 -12.64 -8.51 9.96
C GLY A 33 -11.15 -8.87 9.99
N TYR A 34 -10.32 -8.29 9.11
CA TYR A 34 -8.87 -8.59 9.06
C TYR A 34 -8.03 -7.73 10.00
N VAL A 35 -8.49 -6.52 10.33
CA VAL A 35 -7.78 -5.60 11.23
C VAL A 35 -8.77 -4.95 12.19
N LYS A 36 -8.25 -4.38 13.28
CA LYS A 36 -9.00 -3.48 14.15
C LYS A 36 -8.34 -2.11 14.07
N ALA A 37 -9.08 -1.07 13.67
CA ALA A 37 -8.53 0.26 13.54
C ALA A 37 -7.89 0.71 14.88
N GLY A 38 -6.59 1.05 14.83
CA GLY A 38 -5.80 1.32 16.03
C GLY A 38 -4.32 1.12 15.78
N HIS A 39 -3.57 0.68 16.81
CA HIS A 39 -2.14 0.37 16.69
C HIS A 39 -1.85 -0.91 15.89
N TRP A 40 -2.89 -1.71 15.61
CA TRP A 40 -2.83 -3.07 15.05
C TRP A 40 -3.29 -3.09 13.61
N THR A 41 -2.40 -2.84 12.66
CA THR A 41 -2.81 -2.59 11.28
C THR A 41 -1.77 -3.00 10.25
N PRO A 42 -0.46 -2.66 10.39
CA PRO A 42 0.50 -2.94 9.33
C PRO A 42 0.87 -4.44 9.22
N GLU A 43 0.75 -5.22 10.30
CA GLU A 43 1.01 -6.66 10.33
C GLU A 43 0.13 -7.47 9.37
N ALA A 44 -1.06 -6.97 9.03
CA ALA A 44 -1.95 -7.63 8.08
C ALA A 44 -1.33 -7.77 6.67
N ALA A 45 -0.31 -6.98 6.33
CA ALA A 45 0.46 -7.19 5.09
C ALA A 45 1.19 -8.55 5.06
N VAL A 46 1.54 -9.08 6.23
CA VAL A 46 2.26 -10.36 6.39
C VAL A 46 1.32 -11.47 6.86
N GLU A 47 0.41 -11.17 7.79
CA GLU A 47 -0.54 -12.17 8.33
C GLU A 47 -1.69 -12.48 7.35
N HIS A 48 -2.12 -11.48 6.58
CA HIS A 48 -3.26 -11.57 5.67
C HIS A 48 -2.95 -10.96 4.29
N PRO A 49 -1.86 -11.37 3.62
CA PRO A 49 -1.39 -10.75 2.38
C PRO A 49 -2.44 -10.78 1.26
N GLU A 50 -3.23 -11.87 1.16
CA GLU A 50 -4.29 -11.94 0.16
C GLU A 50 -5.39 -10.90 0.35
N ALA A 51 -5.71 -10.54 1.60
CA ALA A 51 -6.71 -9.52 1.88
C ALA A 51 -6.24 -8.14 1.41
N VAL A 52 -4.97 -7.81 1.67
CA VAL A 52 -4.33 -6.56 1.24
C VAL A 52 -4.20 -6.52 -0.28
N ARG A 53 -3.73 -7.61 -0.90
CA ARG A 53 -3.61 -7.73 -2.37
C ARG A 53 -4.96 -7.60 -3.06
N GLN A 54 -6.01 -8.26 -2.57
CA GLN A 54 -7.35 -8.14 -3.13
C GLN A 54 -7.84 -6.70 -3.06
N LEU A 55 -7.63 -6.00 -1.94
CA LEU A 55 -8.05 -4.62 -1.79
C LEU A 55 -7.29 -3.66 -2.74
N HIS A 56 -5.98 -3.84 -2.92
CA HIS A 56 -5.23 -3.13 -3.97
C HIS A 56 -5.88 -3.33 -5.34
N ARG A 57 -6.27 -4.56 -5.67
CA ARG A 57 -6.84 -4.92 -6.97
C ARG A 57 -8.23 -4.34 -7.16
N GLU A 58 -9.01 -4.25 -6.10
CA GLU A 58 -10.31 -3.58 -6.12
C GLU A 58 -10.18 -2.09 -6.39
N PHE A 59 -9.23 -1.40 -5.75
CA PHE A 59 -8.98 0.02 -6.04
C PHE A 59 -8.48 0.22 -7.48
N LEU A 60 -7.62 -0.65 -7.97
CA LEU A 60 -7.20 -0.64 -9.37
C LEU A 60 -8.40 -0.78 -10.32
N ARG A 61 -9.29 -1.74 -10.07
CA ARG A 61 -10.52 -1.96 -10.86
C ARG A 61 -11.51 -0.81 -10.76
N ALA A 62 -11.54 -0.11 -9.63
CA ALA A 62 -12.36 1.09 -9.42
C ALA A 62 -11.82 2.32 -10.18
N GLY A 63 -10.62 2.24 -10.78
CA GLY A 63 -10.04 3.29 -11.59
C GLY A 63 -8.89 4.05 -10.94
N ALA A 64 -8.33 3.56 -9.83
CA ALA A 64 -7.17 4.19 -9.22
C ALA A 64 -5.97 4.19 -10.18
N ASN A 65 -5.37 5.36 -10.37
CA ASN A 65 -4.15 5.54 -11.15
C ASN A 65 -2.89 5.46 -10.29
N VAL A 66 -3.03 5.61 -8.97
CA VAL A 66 -1.95 5.51 -7.99
C VAL A 66 -2.40 4.58 -6.87
N ILE A 67 -1.61 3.54 -6.62
CA ILE A 67 -1.80 2.60 -5.51
C ILE A 67 -0.81 2.96 -4.41
N GLN A 68 -1.30 3.20 -3.20
CA GLN A 68 -0.50 3.50 -2.03
C GLN A 68 -0.05 2.19 -1.34
N THR A 69 1.19 2.16 -0.87
CA THR A 69 1.67 1.02 -0.07
C THR A 69 1.00 0.99 1.30
N PHE A 70 0.66 -0.20 1.79
CA PHE A 70 0.02 -0.39 3.11
C PHE A 70 1.05 -0.31 4.26
N THR A 71 1.75 0.83 4.37
CA THR A 71 2.92 1.02 5.24
C THR A 71 2.79 2.19 6.23
N PHE A 72 1.64 2.86 6.28
CA PHE A 72 1.46 4.10 7.05
C PHE A 72 1.87 3.97 8.53
N TYR A 73 1.47 2.90 9.22
CA TYR A 73 1.77 2.73 10.65
C TYR A 73 3.02 1.88 10.93
N CYS A 74 3.79 1.54 9.89
CA CYS A 74 4.94 0.63 9.98
C CYS A 74 6.24 1.35 10.38
N SER A 75 6.26 1.96 11.56
CA SER A 75 7.48 2.53 12.16
C SER A 75 7.82 1.81 13.46
N GLU A 76 9.10 1.70 13.80
CA GLU A 76 9.61 0.92 14.94
C GLU A 76 8.89 1.27 16.25
N ASP A 77 8.86 2.55 16.64
CA ASP A 77 8.17 3.00 17.86
C ASP A 77 6.68 2.61 17.89
N LYS A 78 6.04 2.54 16.71
CA LYS A 78 4.63 2.16 16.59
C LYS A 78 4.43 0.65 16.68
N LEU A 79 5.36 -0.13 16.14
CA LEU A 79 5.37 -1.57 16.27
C LEU A 79 5.66 -2.01 17.71
N GLU A 80 6.56 -1.29 18.41
CA GLU A 80 6.83 -1.51 19.84
C GLU A 80 5.59 -1.28 20.71
N ILE A 81 4.85 -0.19 20.46
CA ILE A 81 3.59 0.13 21.15
C ILE A 81 2.50 -0.93 20.87
N SER A 82 2.50 -1.52 19.68
CA SER A 82 1.52 -2.54 19.27
C SER A 82 1.66 -3.84 20.07
N GLY A 83 2.83 -4.10 20.68
CA GLY A 83 3.08 -5.19 21.64
C GLY A 83 2.97 -6.62 21.08
N ASN A 84 2.48 -6.78 19.85
CA ASN A 84 2.03 -8.05 19.29
C ASN A 84 2.96 -8.67 18.25
N VAL A 85 3.98 -7.97 17.79
CA VAL A 85 4.76 -8.42 16.64
C VAL A 85 6.19 -8.80 17.05
N LYS A 86 6.31 -9.89 17.83
CA LYS A 86 7.64 -10.39 18.26
C LYS A 86 8.42 -11.08 17.15
N SER A 87 7.76 -11.47 16.06
CA SER A 87 8.34 -12.30 14.98
C SER A 87 8.35 -11.65 13.60
N ILE A 88 7.71 -10.48 13.42
CA ILE A 88 7.66 -9.79 12.13
C ILE A 88 8.28 -8.40 12.31
N THR A 89 9.31 -8.12 11.53
CA THR A 89 9.99 -6.83 11.56
C THR A 89 9.25 -5.81 10.70
N GLY A 90 9.43 -4.51 11.00
CA GLY A 90 8.91 -3.46 10.14
C GLY A 90 9.45 -3.52 8.70
N ALA A 91 10.67 -4.01 8.52
CA ALA A 91 11.25 -4.25 7.19
C ALA A 91 10.45 -5.31 6.41
N GLN A 92 10.10 -6.44 7.03
CA GLN A 92 9.29 -7.49 6.40
C GLN A 92 7.90 -7.00 6.01
N ILE A 93 7.27 -6.20 6.87
CA ILE A 93 5.96 -5.60 6.58
C ILE A 93 6.08 -4.62 5.39
N ASN A 94 7.08 -3.74 5.41
CA ASN A 94 7.30 -2.76 4.35
C ASN A 94 7.59 -3.42 3.01
N GLU A 95 8.45 -4.44 2.98
CA GLU A 95 8.78 -5.21 1.78
C GLU A 95 7.53 -5.90 1.22
N ALA A 96 6.80 -6.66 2.05
CA ALA A 96 5.57 -7.33 1.64
C ALA A 96 4.52 -6.36 1.09
N ALA A 97 4.30 -5.23 1.77
CA ALA A 97 3.35 -4.21 1.33
C ALA A 97 3.79 -3.51 0.02
N CYS A 98 5.08 -3.26 -0.16
CA CYS A 98 5.62 -2.66 -1.39
C CYS A 98 5.52 -3.62 -2.58
N ASP A 99 5.82 -4.89 -2.37
CA ASP A 99 5.76 -5.92 -3.39
C ASP A 99 4.32 -6.16 -3.86
N MET A 100 3.38 -6.27 -2.93
CA MET A 100 1.95 -6.42 -3.28
C MET A 100 1.40 -5.20 -4.04
N ALA A 101 1.73 -3.98 -3.60
CA ALA A 101 1.30 -2.77 -4.30
C ALA A 101 1.88 -2.71 -5.72
N ARG A 102 3.14 -3.11 -5.90
CA ARG A 102 3.81 -3.15 -7.22
C ARG A 102 3.26 -4.25 -8.11
N GLU A 103 3.04 -5.45 -7.58
CA GLU A 103 2.43 -6.58 -8.27
C GLU A 103 1.09 -6.15 -8.87
N VAL A 104 0.21 -5.61 -8.03
CA VAL A 104 -1.13 -5.20 -8.46
C VAL A 104 -1.08 -4.00 -9.40
N ALA A 105 -0.24 -2.99 -9.12
CA ALA A 105 -0.12 -1.84 -10.01
C ALA A 105 0.37 -2.23 -11.42
N ASN A 106 1.14 -3.32 -11.54
CA ASN A 106 1.60 -3.87 -12.82
C ASN A 106 0.51 -4.66 -13.58
N GLU A 107 -0.55 -5.13 -12.91
CA GLU A 107 -1.73 -5.71 -13.58
C GLU A 107 -2.47 -4.67 -14.42
N GLY A 108 -2.26 -3.38 -14.13
CA GLY A 108 -2.81 -2.26 -14.87
C GLY A 108 -1.77 -1.21 -15.26
N ASP A 109 -2.25 -0.02 -15.61
CA ASP A 109 -1.40 1.17 -15.85
C ASP A 109 -1.45 2.09 -14.63
N ALA A 110 -1.14 1.56 -13.45
CA ALA A 110 -1.09 2.32 -12.19
C ALA A 110 0.36 2.57 -11.74
N LEU A 111 0.53 3.68 -11.03
CA LEU A 111 1.75 4.06 -10.32
C LEU A 111 1.68 3.55 -8.88
N VAL A 112 2.84 3.42 -8.23
CA VAL A 112 2.93 3.07 -6.81
C VAL A 112 3.44 4.26 -6.02
N ALA A 113 2.78 4.58 -4.91
CA ALA A 113 3.21 5.61 -3.96
C ALA A 113 3.57 4.97 -2.63
N GLY A 114 4.85 5.08 -2.24
CA GLY A 114 5.29 4.69 -0.91
C GLY A 114 4.72 5.61 0.16
N VAL A 115 4.06 5.06 1.16
CA VAL A 115 3.52 5.83 2.28
C VAL A 115 4.53 5.87 3.42
N CYS A 116 5.06 7.06 3.70
CA CYS A 116 6.02 7.31 4.78
C CYS A 116 5.39 8.22 5.85
N LEU A 117 5.09 7.68 7.03
CA LEU A 117 4.58 8.46 8.16
C LEU A 117 5.68 9.25 8.89
N ARG A 118 6.92 8.76 8.85
CA ARG A 118 8.08 9.44 9.44
C ARG A 118 9.15 9.67 8.39
N LEU A 119 9.55 10.92 8.21
CA LEU A 119 10.77 11.31 7.53
C LEU A 119 11.89 11.30 8.57
N HIS A 120 12.58 10.17 8.76
CA HIS A 120 13.99 10.30 9.05
C HIS A 120 14.64 10.52 7.69
N ALA A 121 15.24 11.69 7.48
CA ALA A 121 16.17 11.83 6.37
C ALA A 121 17.18 10.68 6.50
N MET A 122 17.30 9.90 5.43
CA MET A 122 18.40 8.94 5.29
C MET A 122 19.73 9.65 5.47
#